data_AF-A0AA88VB90-F1
#
_entry.id   AF-A0AA88VB90-F1
#
_cell.length_a   1.000
_cell.length_b   1.000
_cell.length_c   1.000
_cell.angle_alpha   90.00
_cell.angle_beta   90.00
_cell.angle_gamma   90.00
#
_symmetry.space_group_name_H-M   'P 1'
#
loop_
_entity.id
_entity.type
_entity.pdbx_description
1 polymer ?
#
loop_
_entity_poly.entity_id
_entity_poly.type
_entity_poly.pdbx_seq_one_letter_code
_entity_poly.pdbx_strand_id
1 'polypeptide(L)'
;METHSNVHAQGGRSFWIHNTGPVGCLPYVMDWFPITAAQIDKFGCAGPPNEVAQYFNVRLKEAVIELRNDLPLATITYVDIYSVKYSLSAKQRNSVIPCLLLIECCSLSQHNALLTGLSRHIFRLPHSFSQNYSELLNLQR
;
A
#
# COMPACT_ATOMS: atom_id res chain seq x y z
N MET A 1 12.31 -14.09 -8.47
CA MET A 1 12.26 -13.57 -7.08
C MET A 1 12.84 -14.66 -6.20
N GLU A 2 13.96 -14.41 -5.52
CA GLU A 2 14.58 -15.41 -4.65
C GLU A 2 13.86 -15.47 -3.29
N THR A 3 13.73 -16.67 -2.73
CA THR A 3 13.14 -16.88 -1.41
C THR A 3 14.17 -16.57 -0.32
N HIS A 4 13.71 -16.23 0.88
CA HIS A 4 14.57 -15.95 2.03
C HIS A 4 15.54 -17.11 2.33
N SER A 5 15.10 -18.36 2.15
CA SER A 5 15.93 -19.55 2.33
C SER A 5 17.05 -19.65 1.30
N ASN A 6 16.81 -19.24 0.05
CA ASN A 6 17.83 -19.22 -0.99
C ASN A 6 18.89 -18.16 -0.69
N VAL A 7 18.46 -16.94 -0.35
CA VAL A 7 19.39 -15.86 0.04
C VAL A 7 20.21 -16.27 1.27
N HIS A 8 19.61 -16.96 2.25
CA HIS A 8 20.32 -17.49 3.40
C HIS A 8 21.34 -18.59 3.02
N ALA A 9 20.96 -19.51 2.14
CA ALA A 9 21.84 -20.56 1.64
C ALA A 9 23.05 -20.00 0.88
N GLN A 10 22.88 -18.87 0.19
CA GLN A 10 23.95 -18.13 -0.49
C GLN A 10 24.80 -17.25 0.45
N GLY A 11 24.58 -17.31 1.77
CA GLY A 11 25.39 -16.58 2.76
C GLY A 11 24.76 -15.27 3.26
N GLY A 12 23.53 -14.94 2.86
CA GLY A 12 22.80 -13.82 3.43
C GLY A 12 22.50 -14.02 4.92
N ARG A 13 22.82 -13.03 5.74
CA ARG A 13 22.64 -13.07 7.21
C ARG A 13 21.83 -11.93 7.77
N SER A 14 21.43 -10.95 6.95
CA SER A 14 20.68 -9.79 7.39
C SER A 14 19.45 -9.61 6.51
N PHE A 15 18.27 -9.73 7.10
CA PHE A 15 16.99 -9.58 6.41
C PHE A 15 16.23 -8.39 6.95
N TRP A 16 15.79 -7.53 6.04
CA TRP A 16 14.93 -6.41 6.36
C TRP A 16 13.53 -6.68 5.83
N ILE A 17 12.58 -6.84 6.74
CA ILE A 17 11.20 -7.18 6.41
C ILE A 17 10.32 -6.04 6.88
N HIS A 18 9.74 -5.31 5.93
CA HIS A 18 8.75 -4.28 6.26
C HIS A 18 7.34 -4.82 6.03
N ASN A 19 6.38 -4.26 6.77
CA ASN A 19 4.98 -4.56 6.56
C ASN A 19 4.40 -3.80 5.35
N THR A 20 3.14 -4.06 5.03
CA THR A 20 2.42 -3.36 3.96
C THR A 20 1.92 -2.01 4.48
N GLY A 21 2.12 -0.95 3.69
CA GLY A 21 1.62 0.39 4.01
C GLY A 21 0.09 0.49 3.96
N PRO A 22 -0.50 1.65 4.32
CA PRO A 22 -1.93 1.84 4.28
C PRO A 22 -2.43 1.92 2.83
N VAL A 23 -2.84 0.77 2.28
CA VAL A 23 -3.27 0.62 0.88
C VAL A 23 -4.46 1.52 0.56
N GLY A 24 -5.37 1.72 1.51
CA GLY A 24 -6.52 2.61 1.36
C GLY A 24 -6.17 4.08 1.25
N CYS A 25 -4.91 4.48 1.53
CA CYS A 25 -4.44 5.85 1.32
C CYS A 25 -3.84 6.08 -0.07
N LEU A 26 -3.78 5.05 -0.93
CA LEU A 26 -3.18 5.16 -2.26
C LEU A 26 -4.20 5.71 -3.28
N PRO A 27 -3.85 6.75 -4.06
CA PRO A 27 -4.79 7.35 -5.02
C PRO A 27 -5.40 6.36 -6.00
N TYR A 28 -4.61 5.43 -6.54
CA TYR A 28 -5.12 4.43 -7.49
C TYR A 28 -6.13 3.46 -6.86
N VAL A 29 -5.99 3.15 -5.55
CA VAL A 29 -6.94 2.28 -4.84
C VAL A 29 -8.27 3.01 -4.67
N MET A 30 -8.21 4.30 -4.37
CA MET A 30 -9.39 5.15 -4.23
C MET A 30 -10.15 5.33 -5.56
N ASP A 31 -9.44 5.30 -6.68
CA ASP A 31 -10.02 5.42 -8.03
C ASP A 31 -10.59 4.08 -8.53
N TRP A 32 -9.90 2.97 -8.25
CA TRP A 32 -10.26 1.64 -8.78
C TRP A 32 -11.34 0.93 -7.98
N PHE A 33 -11.40 1.13 -6.66
CA PHE A 33 -12.37 0.44 -5.82
C PHE A 33 -13.60 1.31 -5.58
N PRO A 34 -14.82 0.73 -5.59
CA PRO A 34 -16.04 1.45 -5.27
C PRO A 34 -16.10 1.72 -3.75
N ILE A 35 -15.43 2.78 -3.31
CA ILE A 35 -15.40 3.20 -1.90
C ILE A 35 -16.51 4.23 -1.66
N THR A 36 -17.37 3.96 -0.68
CA THR A 36 -18.42 4.89 -0.26
C THR A 36 -17.87 5.94 0.70
N ALA A 37 -18.52 7.11 0.78
CA ALA A 37 -18.11 8.17 1.71
C ALA A 37 -18.07 7.71 3.18
N ALA A 38 -18.92 6.76 3.56
CA ALA A 38 -18.95 6.18 4.90
C ALA A 38 -17.73 5.27 5.21
N GLN A 39 -17.04 4.80 4.18
CA GLN A 39 -15.84 3.96 4.30
C GLN A 39 -14.55 4.79 4.30
N ILE A 40 -14.64 6.11 4.18
CA ILE A 40 -13.49 7.00 4.26
C ILE A 40 -13.27 7.41 5.70
N ASP A 41 -12.05 7.19 6.19
CA ASP A 41 -11.66 7.59 7.52
C ASP A 41 -11.44 9.12 7.63
N LYS A 42 -11.18 9.58 8.86
CA LYS A 42 -10.89 10.99 9.13
C LYS A 42 -9.63 11.53 8.46
N PHE A 43 -8.80 10.67 7.86
CA PHE A 43 -7.57 11.04 7.16
C PHE A 43 -7.72 10.96 5.63
N GLY A 44 -8.90 10.60 5.12
CA GLY A 44 -9.17 10.53 3.69
C GLY A 44 -8.80 9.18 3.07
N CYS A 45 -8.52 8.17 3.88
CA CYS A 45 -8.16 6.83 3.39
C CYS A 45 -9.36 5.88 3.43
N ALA A 46 -9.41 4.95 2.48
CA ALA A 46 -10.41 3.88 2.47
C ALA A 46 -10.13 2.85 3.58
N GLY A 47 -11.13 2.64 4.44
CA GLY A 47 -11.11 1.65 5.52
C GLY A 47 -10.92 0.22 5.03
N PRO A 48 -11.76 -0.32 4.11
CA PRO A 48 -11.70 -1.74 3.75
C PRO A 48 -10.35 -2.19 3.18
N PRO A 49 -9.69 -1.47 2.25
CA PRO A 49 -8.34 -1.82 1.82
C PRO A 49 -7.28 -1.73 2.94
N ASN A 50 -7.44 -0.78 3.88
CA ASN A 50 -6.57 -0.68 5.04
C ASN A 50 -6.78 -1.83 6.04
N GLU A 51 -8.00 -2.35 6.18
CA GLU A 51 -8.28 -3.54 7.01
C GLU A 51 -7.58 -4.77 6.45
N VAL A 52 -7.61 -4.97 5.12
CA VAL A 52 -6.88 -6.06 4.45
C VAL A 52 -5.38 -5.92 4.66
N ALA A 53 -4.83 -4.70 4.52
CA ALA A 53 -3.41 -4.43 4.77
C ALA A 53 -3.02 -4.75 6.22
N GLN A 54 -3.85 -4.35 7.19
CA GLN A 54 -3.61 -4.63 8.61
C GLN A 54 -3.69 -6.13 8.91
N TYR A 55 -4.67 -6.84 8.35
CA TYR A 55 -4.76 -8.30 8.49
C TYR A 55 -3.51 -9.00 7.95
N PHE A 56 -3.05 -8.61 6.76
CA PHE A 56 -1.79 -9.10 6.21
C PHE A 56 -0.61 -8.82 7.13
N ASN A 57 -0.53 -7.61 7.70
CA ASN A 57 0.56 -7.22 8.60
C ASN A 57 0.60 -8.05 9.89
N VAL A 58 -0.56 -8.47 10.41
CA VAL A 58 -0.63 -9.41 11.55
C VAL A 58 -0.04 -10.76 11.16
N ARG A 59 -0.48 -11.34 10.05
CA ARG A 59 0.03 -12.63 9.55
C ARG A 59 1.51 -12.60 9.19
N LEU A 60 1.97 -11.49 8.60
CA LEU A 60 3.38 -11.29 8.31
C LEU A 60 4.21 -11.28 9.59
N LYS A 61 3.73 -10.64 10.66
CA LYS A 61 4.45 -10.61 11.94
C LYS A 61 4.56 -12.01 12.55
N GLU A 62 3.52 -12.83 12.45
CA GLU A 62 3.53 -14.25 12.85
C GLU A 62 4.59 -15.03 12.03
N ALA A 63 4.56 -14.91 10.71
CA ALA A 63 5.53 -15.57 9.82
C ALA A 63 6.98 -15.12 10.07
N VAL A 64 7.21 -13.85 10.43
CA VAL A 64 8.55 -13.36 10.78
C VAL A 64 9.05 -13.96 12.10
N ILE A 65 8.17 -14.30 13.03
CA ILE A 65 8.56 -15.01 14.27
C ILE A 65 9.01 -16.43 13.93
N GLU A 66 8.24 -17.14 13.10
CA GLU A 66 8.60 -18.48 12.62
C GLU A 66 9.93 -18.45 11.86
N LEU A 67 10.11 -17.49 10.95
CA LEU A 67 11.33 -17.34 10.18
C LEU A 67 12.59 -17.11 11.04
N ARG A 68 12.46 -16.44 12.19
CA ARG A 68 13.57 -16.27 13.14
C ARG A 68 13.97 -17.60 13.80
N ASN A 69 13.02 -18.50 14.01
CA ASN A 69 13.30 -19.83 14.53
C ASN A 69 13.97 -20.71 13.46
N ASP A 70 13.54 -20.58 12.20
CA ASP A 70 14.08 -21.35 11.08
C ASP A 70 15.49 -20.89 10.67
N LEU A 71 15.80 -19.60 10.85
CA LEU A 71 17.08 -18.99 10.49
C LEU A 71 17.80 -18.39 11.71
N PRO A 72 18.24 -19.22 12.69
CA PRO A 72 18.81 -18.73 13.95
C PRO A 72 20.14 -17.98 13.78
N LEU A 73 20.82 -18.16 12.65
CA LEU A 73 22.07 -17.48 12.31
C LEU A 73 21.85 -16.16 11.55
N ALA A 74 20.60 -15.80 11.25
CA ALA A 74 20.26 -14.58 10.53
C ALA A 74 19.71 -13.50 11.49
N THR A 75 20.14 -12.27 11.28
CA THR A 75 19.54 -11.08 11.87
C THR A 75 18.33 -10.66 11.05
N ILE A 76 17.14 -10.71 11.65
CA ILE A 76 15.89 -10.34 10.99
C ILE A 76 15.27 -9.11 11.65
N THR A 77 15.36 -7.98 10.96
CA THR A 77 14.79 -6.69 11.39
C THR A 77 13.41 -6.51 10.76
N TYR A 78 12.39 -6.39 11.61
CA TYR A 78 11.03 -6.07 11.19
C TYR A 78 10.80 -4.56 11.27
N VAL A 79 10.20 -3.97 10.23
CA VAL A 79 9.88 -2.53 10.20
C VAL A 79 8.41 -2.28 9.92
N ASP A 80 7.80 -1.51 10.82
CA ASP A 80 6.42 -1.04 10.69
C ASP A 80 6.36 0.23 9.83
N ILE A 81 6.26 0.06 8.52
CA ILE A 81 6.09 1.16 7.57
C ILE A 81 4.63 1.64 7.51
N TYR A 82 3.67 0.79 7.91
CA TYR A 82 2.25 1.15 7.97
C TYR A 82 2.02 2.35 8.88
N SER A 83 2.45 2.27 10.14
CA SER A 83 2.25 3.33 11.13
C SER A 83 2.91 4.65 10.71
N VAL A 84 4.12 4.56 10.15
CA VAL A 84 4.85 5.74 9.64
C VAL A 84 4.05 6.41 8.52
N LYS A 85 3.69 5.67 7.47
CA LYS A 85 2.96 6.22 6.31
C LYS A 85 1.58 6.73 6.67
N TYR A 86 0.83 5.99 7.48
CA TYR A 86 -0.50 6.39 7.92
C TYR A 86 -0.48 7.68 8.75
N SER A 87 0.51 7.83 9.65
CA SER A 87 0.69 9.06 10.43
C SER A 87 1.06 10.28 9.58
N LEU A 88 1.74 10.06 8.45
CA LEU A 88 2.07 11.12 7.50
C LEU A 88 0.84 11.55 6.71
N SER A 89 0.01 10.61 6.24
CA SER A 89 -1.29 10.90 5.63
C SER A 89 -2.19 11.73 6.56
N ALA A 90 -2.17 11.42 7.86
CA ALA A 90 -2.90 12.19 8.87
C ALA A 90 -2.41 13.65 9.01
N LYS A 91 -1.10 13.88 8.91
CA LYS A 91 -0.46 15.20 9.06
C LYS A 91 -0.56 16.07 7.81
N GLN A 92 -0.64 15.46 6.63
CA GLN A 92 -0.66 16.11 5.32
C GLN A 92 -1.78 17.16 5.18
N ARG A 93 -2.85 17.05 5.98
CA ARG A 93 -3.98 17.98 5.97
C ARG A 93 -3.62 19.42 6.39
N ASN A 94 -2.50 19.62 7.12
CA ASN A 94 -2.06 20.92 7.64
C ASN A 94 -0.66 21.34 7.17
N SER A 95 -0.08 20.71 6.14
CA SER A 95 1.29 21.03 5.72
C SER A 95 1.46 21.01 4.20
N VAL A 96 2.17 22.03 3.72
CA VAL A 96 2.52 22.36 2.32
C VAL A 96 3.52 21.35 1.72
N ILE A 97 3.45 20.09 2.13
CA ILE A 97 4.25 18.99 1.58
C ILE A 97 3.44 18.09 0.61
N PRO A 98 2.45 18.55 -0.20
CA PRO A 98 1.73 17.65 -1.09
C PRO A 98 2.65 16.91 -2.09
N CYS A 99 3.91 17.35 -2.24
CA CYS A 99 4.86 16.77 -3.17
C CYS A 99 5.74 15.61 -2.71
N LEU A 100 5.90 15.36 -1.41
CA LEU A 100 6.97 14.46 -0.95
C LEU A 100 6.52 13.01 -0.73
N LEU A 101 5.21 12.76 -0.63
CA LEU A 101 4.69 11.49 -0.11
C LEU A 101 3.72 10.76 -1.05
N LEU A 102 3.31 11.42 -2.13
CA LEU A 102 2.63 10.80 -3.26
C LEU A 102 3.56 10.90 -4.46
N ILE A 103 3.68 9.82 -5.23
CA ILE A 103 4.45 9.76 -6.47
C ILE A 103 3.73 10.59 -7.55
N GLU A 104 3.55 11.89 -7.34
CA GLU A 104 2.94 12.81 -8.30
C GLU A 104 3.56 14.21 -8.30
N CYS A 105 4.80 14.39 -7.82
CA CYS A 105 5.51 15.66 -8.08
C CYS A 105 6.50 15.66 -9.22
N CYS A 106 6.80 14.50 -9.81
CA CYS A 106 7.48 14.48 -11.11
C CYS A 106 6.54 14.69 -12.31
N SER A 107 5.22 14.51 -12.15
CA SER A 107 4.23 14.70 -13.21
C SER A 107 3.72 16.15 -13.33
N LEU A 108 3.97 17.01 -12.34
CA LEU A 108 3.51 18.41 -12.30
C LEU A 108 4.54 19.43 -12.78
N SER A 109 5.51 19.03 -13.60
CA SER A 109 6.43 20.00 -14.22
C SER A 109 5.91 20.62 -15.52
N GLN A 110 4.66 20.36 -15.95
CA GLN A 110 4.17 20.95 -17.20
C GLN A 110 2.99 21.91 -17.15
N HIS A 111 1.98 21.82 -16.28
CA HIS A 111 0.84 22.75 -16.41
C HIS A 111 0.45 23.45 -15.10
N ASN A 112 0.86 24.73 -15.01
CA ASN A 112 0.11 25.76 -14.32
C ASN A 112 -1.34 25.73 -14.84
N ALA A 113 -2.26 25.18 -14.05
CA ALA A 113 -3.68 25.44 -14.22
C ALA A 113 -4.33 25.46 -12.83
N LEU A 114 -4.27 26.64 -12.20
CA LEU A 114 -5.41 27.14 -11.45
C LEU A 114 -6.67 26.89 -12.29
N LEU A 115 -7.70 26.35 -11.63
CA LEU A 115 -9.12 26.26 -12.00
C LEU A 115 -9.65 24.84 -12.20
N THR A 116 -10.88 24.70 -11.69
CA THR A 116 -11.87 23.64 -11.92
C THR A 116 -11.75 22.41 -11.01
N GLY A 117 -12.40 22.46 -9.85
CA GLY A 117 -13.71 21.81 -9.75
C GLY A 117 -14.41 21.66 -11.11
N LEU A 118 -14.34 20.46 -11.70
CA LEU A 118 -15.36 19.84 -12.54
C LEU A 118 -14.90 18.44 -13.00
N SER A 119 -15.77 17.46 -12.73
CA SER A 119 -16.00 16.23 -13.48
C SER A 119 -15.08 15.01 -13.26
N ARG A 120 -15.71 13.97 -12.67
CA ARG A 120 -15.28 12.57 -12.45
C ARG A 120 -15.03 11.77 -13.75
N HIS A 121 -14.56 12.36 -14.84
CA HIS A 121 -14.63 11.71 -16.17
C HIS A 121 -13.32 11.58 -16.96
N ILE A 122 -12.16 11.85 -16.37
CA ILE A 122 -10.89 11.76 -17.10
C ILE A 122 -9.94 10.81 -16.38
N PHE A 123 -10.26 9.53 -16.34
CA PHE A 123 -9.30 8.41 -16.37
C PHE A 123 -10.05 7.09 -16.53
N ARG A 124 -10.61 6.82 -17.73
CA ARG A 124 -11.03 5.46 -18.10
C ARG A 124 -9.80 4.71 -18.59
N LEU A 125 -9.22 3.87 -17.74
CA LEU A 125 -8.28 2.83 -18.18
C LEU A 125 -9.05 1.73 -18.95
N PRO A 126 -8.39 1.04 -19.91
CA PRO A 126 -9.06 0.15 -20.84
C PRO A 126 -9.71 -1.07 -20.14
N HIS A 127 -10.91 -1.40 -20.63
CA HIS A 127 -11.84 -2.41 -20.12
C HIS A 127 -11.29 -3.86 -20.05
N SER A 128 -10.12 -4.12 -20.63
CA SER A 128 -9.50 -5.45 -20.71
C SER A 128 -8.84 -5.92 -19.42
N PHE A 129 -8.59 -5.04 -18.43
CA PHE A 129 -7.95 -5.43 -17.17
C PHE A 129 -8.97 -5.81 -16.06
N SER A 130 -10.24 -5.44 -16.22
CA SER A 130 -11.30 -5.70 -15.22
C SER A 130 -11.83 -7.13 -15.22
N GLN A 131 -11.73 -7.86 -16.34
CA GLN A 131 -12.41 -9.16 -16.47
C GLN A 131 -11.75 -10.29 -15.67
N ASN A 132 -10.43 -10.21 -15.41
CA ASN A 132 -9.69 -11.26 -14.70
C ASN A 132 -9.99 -11.33 -13.18
N TYR A 133 -10.52 -10.27 -12.57
CA TYR A 133 -10.77 -10.22 -11.12
C TYR A 133 -12.12 -10.83 -10.71
N SER A 134 -13.12 -10.80 -11.59
CA SER A 134 -14.41 -11.47 -11.39
C SER A 134 -14.27 -13.00 -11.28
N GLU A 135 -13.27 -13.59 -11.93
CA GLU A 135 -12.98 -15.03 -11.82
C GLU A 135 -12.27 -15.39 -10.51
N LEU A 136 -11.39 -14.52 -9.99
CA LEU A 136 -10.68 -14.75 -8.73
C LEU A 136 -11.60 -14.65 -7.49
N LEU A 137 -12.63 -13.83 -7.52
CA LEU A 137 -13.63 -13.73 -6.44
C LEU A 137 -14.54 -14.97 -6.34
N ASN A 138 -14.68 -15.76 -7.40
CA ASN A 138 -15.45 -17.01 -7.38
C ASN A 138 -14.64 -18.23 -6.92
N LEU A 139 -13.32 -18.13 -6.82
CA LEU A 139 -12.43 -19.18 -6.30
C LEU A 139 -12.25 -19.12 -4.77
N GLN A 140 -12.83 -18.14 -4.10
CA GLN A 140 -12.84 -18.03 -2.63
C GLN A 140 -14.24 -18.27 -2.02
N ARG A 141 -15.12 -19.01 -2.72
CA ARG A 141 -16.35 -19.54 -2.14
C ARG A 141 -16.22 -21.04 -1.89
#